data_AF-W1NLD7-F1
#
_entry.id   AF-W1NLD7-F1
#
_cell.length_a   1.000
_cell.length_b   1.000
_cell.length_c   1.000
_cell.angle_alpha   90.00
_cell.angle_beta   90.00
_cell.angle_gamma   90.00
#
_symmetry.space_group_name_H-M   'P 1'
#
loop_
_entity.id
_entity.type
_entity.pdbx_description
1 polymer ?
#
loop_
_entity_poly.entity_id
_entity_poly.type
_entity_poly.pdbx_seq_one_letter_code
_entity_poly.pdbx_strand_id
1 'polypeptide(L)'
;MRRFAIDRRTRATAVNSLRRSLCGGFSSFSYSHPYSSSANSAMGGPAAASSPSPSPSPSPSSSSMNGPASPVSLQNINPKVLKCEYAVRGPIVTHAQRLQEQLQTDPSSLPFEEILYCNIGNPQSLAQQPITFFREVLALCDHPSILDRQETHGLFRYMTTLDG
;
A
#
# COMPACT_ATOMS: atom_id res chain seq x y z
N MET A 1 24.61 -27.67 -5.69
CA MET A 1 23.21 -27.31 -5.96
C MET A 1 22.31 -27.94 -4.91
N ARG A 2 21.85 -27.16 -3.93
CA ARG A 2 20.95 -27.67 -2.87
C ARG A 2 19.52 -27.70 -3.43
N ARG A 3 18.85 -28.85 -3.27
CA ARG A 3 17.50 -29.12 -3.77
C ARG A 3 16.49 -28.19 -3.07
N PHE A 4 15.97 -27.19 -3.79
CA PHE A 4 14.81 -26.40 -3.38
C PHE A 4 13.54 -27.07 -3.91
N ALA A 5 13.15 -28.18 -3.30
CA ALA A 5 11.82 -28.75 -3.50
C ALA A 5 11.23 -28.96 -2.10
N ILE A 6 10.59 -27.91 -1.58
CA ILE A 6 9.78 -27.99 -0.37
C ILE A 6 8.34 -28.15 -0.84
N ASP A 7 7.78 -29.33 -0.57
CA ASP A 7 6.38 -29.66 -0.83
C ASP A 7 5.45 -28.70 -0.07
N ARG A 8 4.70 -27.89 -0.83
CA ARG A 8 3.75 -26.90 -0.30
C ARG A 8 2.47 -27.54 0.25
N ARG A 9 2.18 -28.82 -0.06
CA ARG A 9 0.96 -29.51 0.36
C ARG A 9 0.92 -29.74 1.88
N THR A 10 2.08 -29.94 2.50
CA THR A 10 2.19 -30.22 3.94
C THR A 10 1.92 -28.99 4.82
N ARG A 11 2.03 -27.76 4.30
CA ARG A 11 1.92 -26.52 5.11
C ARG A 11 0.52 -25.91 5.11
N ALA A 12 -0.31 -26.14 4.08
CA ALA A 12 -1.66 -25.57 3.99
C ALA A 12 -2.60 -26.08 5.10
N THR A 13 -2.43 -27.33 5.54
CA THR A 13 -3.28 -27.94 6.58
C THR A 13 -3.08 -27.30 7.96
N ALA A 14 -1.87 -26.81 8.27
CA ALA A 14 -1.56 -26.20 9.56
C ALA A 14 -2.14 -24.78 9.73
N VAL A 15 -2.25 -24.01 8.64
CA VAL A 15 -2.68 -22.60 8.68
C VAL A 15 -4.20 -22.47 8.83
N ASN A 16 -4.97 -23.41 8.30
CA ASN A 16 -6.44 -23.40 8.40
C ASN A 16 -6.97 -23.84 9.77
N SER A 17 -6.20 -24.60 10.56
CA SER A 17 -6.61 -25.02 11.90
C SER A 17 -6.60 -23.85 12.90
N LEU A 18 -5.67 -22.90 12.76
CA LEU A 18 -5.54 -21.76 13.68
C LEU A 18 -6.58 -20.64 13.46
N ARG A 19 -7.25 -20.59 12.30
CA ARG A 19 -8.22 -19.53 11.98
C ARG A 19 -9.59 -19.69 12.63
N ARG A 20 -9.94 -20.85 13.19
CA ARG A 20 -11.26 -21.05 13.84
C ARG A 20 -11.32 -20.63 15.31
N SER A 21 -10.20 -20.30 15.95
CA SER A 21 -10.16 -20.11 17.41
C SER A 21 -10.21 -18.65 17.90
N LEU A 22 -10.27 -17.65 17.03
CA LEU A 22 -10.10 -16.23 17.43
C LEU A 22 -11.17 -15.29 16.86
N CYS A 23 -12.41 -15.74 16.67
CA CYS A 23 -13.55 -14.85 16.43
C CYS A 23 -14.32 -14.59 17.74
N GLY A 24 -13.83 -13.61 18.52
CA GLY A 24 -14.53 -13.10 19.69
C GLY A 24 -14.31 -11.59 19.86
N GLY A 25 -15.35 -10.81 19.52
CA GLY A 25 -15.64 -9.47 20.08
C GLY A 25 -14.72 -8.29 19.70
N PHE A 26 -15.06 -7.56 18.64
CA PHE A 26 -14.60 -6.17 18.45
C PHE A 26 -15.71 -5.20 18.90
N SER A 27 -15.51 -4.52 20.03
CA SER A 27 -16.31 -3.36 20.43
C SER A 27 -15.74 -2.08 19.80
N SER A 28 -16.59 -1.36 19.08
CA SER A 28 -16.28 -0.08 18.43
C SER A 28 -15.91 1.01 19.45
N PHE A 29 -14.75 1.65 19.29
CA PHE A 29 -14.39 2.89 19.98
C PHE A 29 -14.31 4.03 18.96
N SER A 30 -15.13 5.05 19.15
CA SER A 30 -15.20 6.23 18.29
C SER A 30 -14.18 7.28 18.73
N TYR A 31 -13.28 7.70 17.83
CA TYR A 31 -12.29 8.75 18.09
C TYR A 31 -12.74 10.08 17.47
N SER A 32 -12.93 11.10 18.31
CA SER A 32 -13.32 12.46 17.90
C SER A 32 -12.07 13.29 17.57
N HIS A 33 -12.02 13.88 16.37
CA HIS A 33 -10.99 14.84 15.97
C HIS A 33 -11.51 16.28 16.13
N PRO A 34 -10.79 17.17 16.84
CA PRO A 34 -11.01 18.61 16.70
C PRO A 34 -9.95 19.22 15.75
N TYR A 35 -10.42 19.71 14.60
CA TYR A 35 -9.70 20.71 13.82
C TYR A 35 -9.85 22.08 14.51
N SER A 36 -8.76 22.83 14.67
CA SER A 36 -8.81 24.26 14.97
C SER A 36 -7.85 25.01 14.06
N SER A 37 -8.41 25.91 13.26
CA SER A 37 -7.77 26.76 12.27
C SER A 37 -7.15 27.98 12.95
N SER A 38 -5.84 28.19 12.82
CA SER A 38 -5.14 29.37 13.35
C SER A 38 -4.91 30.39 12.25
N ALA A 39 -5.51 31.58 12.41
CA ALA A 39 -5.34 32.74 11.55
C ALA A 39 -4.03 33.48 11.88
N ASN A 40 -3.19 33.75 10.88
CA ASN A 40 -2.00 34.58 11.03
C ASN A 40 -2.39 36.07 10.91
N SER A 41 -2.12 36.83 11.99
CA SER A 41 -2.17 38.30 12.00
C SER A 41 -0.75 38.85 11.81
N ALA A 42 -0.51 39.63 10.75
CA ALA A 42 0.74 40.34 10.52
C ALA A 42 0.56 41.85 10.75
N MET A 43 1.41 42.41 11.61
CA MET A 43 1.52 43.83 11.95
C MET A 43 2.19 44.65 10.83
N GLY A 44 1.79 45.91 10.71
CA GLY A 44 2.17 46.84 9.63
C GLY A 44 3.47 47.63 9.82
N GLY A 45 3.86 48.31 8.74
CA GLY A 45 4.89 49.35 8.66
C GLY A 45 4.61 50.26 7.43
N PRO A 46 5.05 51.55 7.42
CA PRO A 46 4.38 52.59 6.63
C PRO A 46 5.07 53.06 5.34
N ALA A 47 4.21 53.48 4.40
CA ALA A 47 4.23 54.57 3.40
C ALA A 47 5.54 55.05 2.72
N ALA A 48 5.55 55.02 1.38
CA ALA A 48 6.06 56.12 0.54
C ALA A 48 5.49 56.11 -0.91
N ALA A 49 5.05 57.30 -1.34
CA ALA A 49 5.04 57.88 -2.70
C ALA A 49 4.16 57.33 -3.84
N SER A 50 3.08 58.09 -4.07
CA SER A 50 2.34 58.43 -5.29
C SER A 50 2.94 58.17 -6.69
N SER A 51 2.12 57.60 -7.59
CA SER A 51 2.06 57.90 -9.04
C SER A 51 0.70 57.43 -9.61
N PRO A 52 0.14 58.09 -10.65
CA PRO A 52 -1.28 58.00 -11.00
C PRO A 52 -1.64 56.79 -11.87
N SER A 53 -2.90 56.36 -11.71
CA SER A 53 -3.56 55.19 -12.29
C SER A 53 -3.63 55.16 -13.82
N PRO A 54 -3.36 54.02 -14.46
CA PRO A 54 -3.97 53.65 -15.73
C PRO A 54 -5.21 52.76 -15.48
N SER A 55 -6.29 53.11 -16.16
CA SER A 55 -7.60 52.43 -16.21
C SER A 55 -7.55 50.89 -16.30
N PRO A 56 -8.43 50.14 -15.58
CA PRO A 56 -8.48 48.69 -15.67
C PRO A 56 -9.21 48.25 -16.96
N SER A 57 -8.46 47.63 -17.87
CA SER A 57 -9.01 46.81 -18.95
C SER A 57 -9.85 45.66 -18.35
N PRO A 58 -11.01 45.30 -18.91
CA PRO A 58 -11.80 44.19 -18.41
C PRO A 58 -11.01 42.88 -18.57
N SER A 59 -10.60 42.30 -17.45
CA SER A 59 -10.06 40.94 -17.40
C SER A 59 -11.13 39.98 -17.91
N PRO A 60 -10.83 39.02 -18.81
CA PRO A 60 -11.79 38.00 -19.17
C PRO A 60 -12.15 37.26 -17.89
N SER A 61 -13.45 37.27 -17.59
CA SER A 61 -14.08 36.53 -16.52
C SER A 61 -13.49 35.12 -16.44
N SER A 62 -12.94 34.79 -15.27
CA SER A 62 -12.65 33.41 -14.89
C SER A 62 -13.97 32.66 -14.95
N SER A 63 -14.20 31.98 -16.08
CA SER A 63 -15.34 31.10 -16.27
C SER A 63 -15.25 30.03 -15.20
N SER A 64 -16.18 30.13 -14.25
CA SER A 64 -16.44 29.14 -13.22
C SER A 64 -16.74 27.82 -13.92
N MET A 65 -15.73 26.94 -13.99
CA MET A 65 -15.88 25.56 -14.49
C MET A 65 -16.58 24.74 -13.41
N ASN A 66 -17.87 25.01 -13.21
CA ASN A 66 -18.75 24.23 -12.35
C ASN A 66 -19.80 23.49 -13.19
N GLY A 67 -19.34 22.84 -14.26
CA GLY A 67 -20.10 21.82 -14.99
C GLY A 67 -19.70 20.43 -14.50
N PRO A 68 -20.60 19.42 -14.56
CA PRO A 68 -20.23 18.05 -14.24
C PRO A 68 -19.06 17.63 -15.14
N ALA A 69 -17.96 17.20 -14.53
CA ALA A 69 -16.80 16.71 -15.26
C ALA A 69 -17.25 15.60 -16.24
N SER A 70 -16.75 15.65 -17.47
CA SER A 70 -17.06 14.62 -18.46
C SER A 70 -16.64 13.23 -17.93
N PRO A 71 -17.44 12.18 -18.15
CA PRO A 71 -17.11 10.83 -17.68
C PRO A 71 -15.73 10.41 -18.22
N VAL A 72 -14.90 9.82 -17.36
CA VAL A 72 -13.56 9.35 -17.76
C VAL A 72 -13.68 8.23 -18.80
N SER A 73 -12.98 8.37 -19.92
CA SER A 73 -12.96 7.42 -21.03
C SER A 73 -11.55 7.29 -21.61
N LEU A 74 -11.29 6.24 -22.39
CA LEU A 74 -9.99 6.06 -23.05
C LEU A 74 -9.65 7.21 -24.02
N GLN A 75 -10.66 7.91 -24.53
CA GLN A 75 -10.49 9.04 -25.45
C GLN A 75 -10.08 10.34 -24.75
N ASN A 76 -10.35 10.47 -23.44
CA ASN A 76 -10.09 11.70 -22.69
C ASN A 76 -8.99 11.59 -21.62
N ILE A 77 -8.36 10.42 -21.49
CA ILE A 77 -7.18 10.25 -20.64
C ILE A 77 -5.89 10.73 -21.33
N ASN A 78 -4.87 11.05 -20.53
CA ASN A 78 -3.58 11.50 -21.04
C ASN A 78 -2.99 10.48 -22.05
N PRO A 79 -2.67 10.90 -23.30
CA PRO A 79 -2.15 9.98 -24.31
C PRO A 79 -0.80 9.36 -23.95
N LYS A 80 -0.04 9.93 -23.01
CA LYS A 80 1.19 9.31 -22.49
C LYS A 80 0.91 8.04 -21.69
N VAL A 81 -0.22 7.97 -20.99
CA VAL A 81 -0.64 6.76 -20.26
C VAL A 81 -1.01 5.66 -21.25
N LEU A 82 -1.69 6.00 -22.34
CA LEU A 82 -2.05 5.03 -23.40
C LEU A 82 -0.82 4.43 -24.10
N LYS A 83 0.26 5.20 -24.22
CA LYS A 83 1.53 4.76 -24.83
C LYS A 83 2.50 4.12 -23.84
N CYS A 84 2.21 4.16 -22.54
CA CYS A 84 3.10 3.64 -21.51
C CYS A 84 2.99 2.12 -21.44
N GLU A 85 4.12 1.42 -21.46
CA GLU A 85 4.18 -0.04 -21.35
C GLU A 85 5.00 -0.48 -20.14
N TYR A 86 4.47 -1.44 -19.39
CA TYR A 86 5.15 -2.06 -18.25
C TYR A 86 5.11 -3.57 -18.37
N ALA A 87 6.10 -4.12 -19.10
CA ALA A 87 6.14 -5.54 -19.48
C ALA A 87 6.11 -6.51 -18.28
N VAL A 88 6.66 -6.12 -17.13
CA VAL A 88 6.74 -6.95 -15.91
C VAL A 88 5.35 -7.33 -15.38
N ARG A 89 4.35 -6.47 -15.58
CA ARG A 89 2.92 -6.75 -15.28
C ARG A 89 2.06 -6.50 -16.52
N GLY A 90 2.52 -7.02 -17.65
CA GLY A 90 1.84 -6.91 -18.94
C GLY A 90 0.92 -8.11 -19.27
N PRO A 91 0.62 -8.31 -20.57
CA PRO A 91 -0.33 -9.31 -21.05
C PRO A 91 -0.03 -10.75 -20.58
N ILE A 92 1.24 -11.14 -20.50
CA ILE A 92 1.64 -12.49 -20.05
C ILE A 92 1.12 -12.77 -18.64
N VAL A 93 1.18 -11.79 -17.74
CA VAL A 93 0.69 -11.95 -16.36
C VAL A 93 -0.83 -12.05 -16.32
N THR A 94 -1.53 -11.24 -17.12
CA THR A 94 -2.99 -11.32 -17.27
C THR A 94 -3.43 -12.68 -17.81
N HIS A 95 -2.71 -13.23 -18.79
CA HIS A 95 -2.97 -14.58 -19.29
C HIS A 95 -2.72 -15.65 -18.23
N ALA A 96 -1.61 -15.55 -17.49
CA ALA A 96 -1.30 -16.45 -16.39
C ALA A 96 -2.37 -16.43 -15.28
N GLN A 97 -2.94 -15.27 -14.96
CA GLN A 97 -4.06 -15.14 -14.01
C GLN A 97 -5.31 -15.87 -14.51
N ARG A 98 -5.68 -15.72 -15.78
CA ARG A 98 -6.81 -16.45 -16.37
C ARG A 98 -6.61 -17.97 -16.29
N LEU A 99 -5.40 -18.47 -16.59
CA LEU A 99 -5.09 -19.89 -16.47
C LEU A 99 -5.14 -20.37 -15.01
N GLN A 100 -4.75 -19.53 -14.06
CA GLN A 100 -4.87 -19.84 -12.64
C GLN A 100 -6.34 -19.91 -12.19
N GLU A 101 -7.21 -19.01 -12.67
CA GLU A 101 -8.67 -19.09 -12.44
C GLU A 101 -9.28 -20.34 -13.08
N GLN A 102 -8.80 -20.71 -14.29
CA GLN A 102 -9.20 -21.92 -14.98
C GLN A 102 -8.82 -23.17 -14.16
N LEU A 103 -7.60 -23.24 -13.61
CA LEU A 103 -7.17 -24.32 -12.72
C LEU A 103 -7.94 -24.40 -11.41
N GLN A 104 -8.40 -23.26 -10.88
CA GLN A 104 -9.27 -23.24 -9.69
C GLN A 104 -10.66 -23.80 -9.98
N THR A 105 -11.18 -23.55 -11.19
CA THR A 105 -12.51 -24.00 -11.62
C THR A 105 -12.50 -25.47 -12.04
N ASP A 106 -11.51 -25.86 -12.83
CA ASP A 106 -11.28 -27.23 -13.28
C ASP A 106 -9.77 -27.56 -13.18
N PRO A 107 -9.34 -28.22 -12.09
CA PRO A 107 -7.95 -28.59 -11.86
C PRO A 107 -7.35 -29.52 -12.92
N SER A 108 -8.18 -30.19 -13.73
CA SER A 108 -7.75 -31.11 -14.78
C SER A 108 -7.72 -30.52 -16.18
N SER A 109 -8.09 -29.23 -16.31
CA SER A 109 -8.27 -28.57 -17.61
C SER A 109 -6.99 -28.19 -18.35
N LEU A 110 -5.84 -28.18 -17.67
CA LEU A 110 -4.53 -27.80 -18.22
C LEU A 110 -3.49 -28.90 -17.94
N PRO A 111 -2.42 -29.01 -18.74
CA PRO A 111 -1.40 -30.04 -18.59
C PRO A 111 -0.41 -29.79 -17.42
N PHE A 112 -0.76 -28.91 -16.49
CA PHE A 112 0.03 -28.54 -15.32
C PHE A 112 -0.90 -28.19 -14.16
N GLU A 113 -0.44 -28.34 -12.91
CA GLU A 113 -1.29 -28.19 -11.72
C GLU A 113 -1.26 -26.78 -11.12
N GLU A 114 -0.21 -26.01 -11.36
CA GLU A 114 -0.03 -24.67 -10.79
C GLU A 114 0.69 -23.71 -11.74
N ILE A 115 0.48 -22.42 -11.52
CA ILE A 115 1.23 -21.33 -12.16
C ILE A 115 2.33 -20.86 -11.20
N LEU A 116 3.58 -20.95 -11.64
CA LEU A 116 4.74 -20.44 -10.90
C LEU A 116 5.21 -19.11 -11.48
N TYR A 117 5.05 -18.04 -10.70
CA TYR A 117 5.42 -16.67 -11.12
C TYR A 117 6.93 -16.43 -10.99
N CYS A 118 7.66 -16.54 -12.11
CA CYS A 118 9.08 -16.17 -12.25
C CYS A 118 9.30 -14.77 -12.87
N ASN A 119 8.24 -13.99 -13.09
CA ASN A 119 8.31 -12.73 -13.84
C ASN A 119 8.70 -11.51 -13.01
N ILE A 120 8.59 -11.59 -11.67
CA ILE A 120 8.94 -10.51 -10.73
C ILE A 120 9.94 -11.04 -9.73
N GLY A 121 10.94 -10.23 -9.40
CA GLY A 121 11.85 -10.46 -8.28
C GLY A 121 11.15 -10.33 -6.92
N ASN A 122 10.22 -11.24 -6.62
CA ASN A 122 9.54 -11.34 -5.34
C ASN A 122 9.92 -12.67 -4.66
N PRO A 123 11.08 -12.72 -4.00
CA PRO A 123 11.59 -13.95 -3.41
C PRO A 123 10.71 -14.48 -2.27
N GLN A 124 9.95 -13.62 -1.56
CA GLN A 124 9.02 -14.05 -0.52
C GLN A 124 7.83 -14.84 -1.08
N SER A 125 7.33 -14.50 -2.28
CA SER A 125 6.33 -15.32 -2.99
C SER A 125 6.84 -16.73 -3.36
N LEU A 126 8.16 -16.88 -3.43
CA LEU A 126 8.86 -18.15 -3.65
C LEU A 126 9.37 -18.76 -2.32
N ALA A 127 8.71 -18.43 -1.21
CA ALA A 127 8.93 -18.99 0.12
C ALA A 127 10.26 -18.61 0.82
N GLN A 128 10.93 -17.55 0.36
CA GLN A 128 11.99 -16.94 1.18
C GLN A 128 11.42 -16.51 2.53
N GLN A 129 12.02 -16.98 3.62
CA GLN A 129 11.59 -16.59 4.97
C GLN A 129 11.96 -15.11 5.21
N PRO A 130 11.05 -14.29 5.79
CA PRO A 130 11.40 -12.95 6.23
C PRO A 130 12.53 -12.99 7.27
N ILE A 131 13.39 -11.97 7.25
CA ILE A 131 14.45 -11.83 8.25
C ILE A 131 13.81 -11.43 9.58
N THR A 132 14.05 -12.24 10.62
CA THR A 132 13.41 -12.12 11.93
C THR A 132 13.64 -10.75 12.56
N PHE A 133 14.89 -10.29 12.62
CA PHE A 133 15.24 -8.99 13.23
C PHE A 133 14.43 -7.81 12.66
N PHE A 134 14.28 -7.72 11.34
CA PHE A 134 13.50 -6.63 10.74
C PHE A 134 12.00 -6.75 11.04
N ARG A 135 11.47 -7.97 11.14
CA ARG A 135 10.07 -8.20 11.52
C ARG A 135 9.81 -7.87 12.98
N GLU A 136 10.77 -8.20 13.85
CA GLU A 136 10.74 -7.89 15.26
C GLU A 136 10.70 -6.38 15.52
N VAL A 137 11.63 -5.64 14.92
CA VAL A 137 11.68 -4.17 15.02
C VAL A 137 10.38 -3.55 14.53
N LEU A 138 9.89 -3.97 13.35
CA LEU A 138 8.65 -3.43 12.78
C LEU A 138 7.44 -3.72 13.66
N ALA A 139 7.37 -4.89 14.29
CA ALA A 139 6.28 -5.22 15.21
C ALA A 139 6.27 -4.30 16.45
N LEU A 140 7.43 -3.95 16.99
CA LEU A 140 7.55 -2.99 18.09
C LEU A 140 7.15 -1.58 17.66
N CYS A 141 7.53 -1.15 16.44
CA CYS A 141 7.15 0.16 15.91
C CYS A 141 5.63 0.26 15.62
N ASP A 142 5.02 -0.79 15.09
CA ASP A 142 3.60 -0.83 14.74
C ASP A 142 2.70 -0.89 15.99
N HIS A 143 3.18 -1.45 17.10
CA HIS A 143 2.44 -1.53 18.35
C HIS A 143 3.30 -1.13 19.55
N PRO A 144 3.59 0.18 19.75
CA PRO A 144 4.58 0.65 20.70
C PRO A 144 4.27 0.31 22.17
N SER A 145 2.99 0.19 22.55
CA SER A 145 2.60 -0.15 23.94
C SER A 145 3.02 -1.56 24.37
N ILE A 146 3.49 -2.42 23.46
CA ILE A 146 4.07 -3.70 23.88
C ILE A 146 5.42 -3.52 24.56
N LEU A 147 6.12 -2.41 24.32
CA LEU A 147 7.39 -2.11 25.01
C LEU A 147 7.23 -2.00 26.52
N ASP A 148 6.04 -1.61 27.00
CA ASP A 148 5.76 -1.48 28.44
C ASP A 148 5.48 -2.82 29.13
N ARG A 149 5.39 -3.93 28.36
CA ARG A 149 5.12 -5.26 28.90
C ARG A 149 6.41 -5.98 29.26
N GLN A 150 6.45 -6.59 30.45
CA GLN A 150 7.64 -7.28 30.96
C GLN A 150 8.08 -8.43 30.05
N GLU A 151 7.13 -9.11 29.40
CA GLU A 151 7.37 -10.25 28.52
C GLU A 151 8.13 -9.86 27.24
N THR A 152 8.00 -8.60 26.81
CA THR A 152 8.59 -8.08 25.57
C THR A 152 10.11 -8.11 25.61
N HIS A 153 10.72 -7.85 26.77
CA HIS A 153 12.17 -7.94 26.95
C HIS A 153 12.72 -9.37 26.76
N GLY A 154 11.91 -10.39 27.07
CA GLY A 154 12.26 -11.79 26.83
C GLY A 154 12.08 -12.21 25.38
N LEU A 155 11.04 -11.68 24.72
CA LEU A 155 10.66 -12.05 23.36
C LEU A 155 11.56 -11.40 22.29
N PHE A 156 12.00 -10.16 22.50
CA PHE A 156 12.79 -9.37 21.55
C PHE A 156 14.26 -9.22 21.99
N ARG A 157 14.79 -10.25 22.66
CA ARG A 157 16.08 -10.22 23.38
C ARG A 157 17.31 -9.94 22.49
N TYR A 158 17.23 -10.15 21.19
CA TYR A 158 18.33 -9.84 20.26
C TYR A 158 18.51 -8.33 19.99
N MET A 159 17.62 -7.47 20.50
CA MET A 159 17.70 -6.01 20.31
C MET A 159 18.44 -5.25 21.42
N THR A 160 18.67 -5.86 22.60
CA THR A 160 19.13 -5.14 23.79
C THR A 160 20.59 -5.39 24.21
N THR A 161 21.34 -6.25 23.52
CA THR A 161 22.79 -6.45 23.78
C THR A 161 23.68 -5.60 22.86
N LEU A 162 23.39 -4.30 22.74
CA LEU A 162 24.32 -3.29 22.23
C LEU A 162 24.59 -2.21 23.29
N ASP A 163 24.64 -2.61 24.57
CA ASP A 163 25.20 -1.78 25.63
C ASP A 163 26.55 -2.37 26.06
N GLY A 164 27.64 -1.65 25.78
CA GLY A 164 28.95 -1.77 26.45
C GLY A 164 29.99 -2.69 25.82
#